data_AF-A0A800EQA2-F1
#
_entry.id   AF-A0A800EQA2-F1
#
_cell.length_a   1.000
_cell.length_b   1.000
_cell.length_c   1.000
_cell.angle_alpha   90.00
_cell.angle_beta   90.00
_cell.angle_gamma   90.00
#
_symmetry.space_group_name_H-M   'P 1'
#
loop_
_entity.id
_entity.type
_entity.pdbx_description
1 polymer ?
#
loop_
_entity_poly.entity_id
_entity_poly.type
_entity_poly.pdbx_seq_one_letter_code
_entity_poly.pdbx_strand_id
1 'polypeptide(L)'
;MFEHPLNDYKGVVSGTGILDYVPSDPDRGFYGGGRMTSRGYASPISYGLNGLSPGSPRWGAGYKQALREQSNHRMNISCFTTQLPLATNRVDLDPEVKDEWGLPAMRITSQSHPDDIRNMEFFRQKSIEVLEAAGATEVWAGPVRDSRGSAHNRGTCRMGNDPNASVVDRYHRAHDVPNLFVVDGSNLVTGGRNHPTMTIQALAFRAAEHLVRSARAGEV
;
A
#
# COMPACT_ATOMS: atom_id res chain seq x y z
N MET A 1 -2.92 -9.68 -21.57
CA MET A 1 -3.88 -9.52 -22.67
C MET A 1 -4.87 -10.66 -22.62
N PHE A 2 -6.11 -10.40 -23.00
CA PHE A 2 -7.16 -11.40 -23.16
C PHE A 2 -7.71 -11.30 -24.58
N GLU A 3 -8.10 -12.43 -25.15
CA GLU A 3 -8.67 -12.47 -26.51
C GLU A 3 -10.00 -11.71 -26.57
N HIS A 4 -10.86 -11.89 -25.58
CA HIS A 4 -12.17 -11.25 -25.53
C HIS A 4 -12.14 -9.92 -24.77
N PRO A 5 -13.04 -8.98 -25.11
CA PRO A 5 -13.17 -7.73 -24.37
C PRO A 5 -13.61 -7.98 -22.92
N LEU A 6 -12.93 -7.36 -21.96
CA LEU A 6 -13.23 -7.48 -20.53
C LEU A 6 -14.23 -6.44 -20.01
N ASN A 7 -14.37 -5.31 -20.71
CA ASN A 7 -15.22 -4.18 -20.30
C ASN A 7 -14.90 -3.70 -18.87
N ASP A 8 -13.62 -3.70 -18.52
CA ASP A 8 -13.10 -3.39 -17.19
C ASP A 8 -13.38 -1.93 -16.75
N TYR A 9 -13.66 -1.06 -17.72
CA TYR A 9 -14.14 0.30 -17.50
C TYR A 9 -15.60 0.39 -17.03
N LYS A 10 -16.38 -0.70 -17.17
CA LYS A 10 -17.75 -0.82 -16.68
C LYS A 10 -17.73 -1.53 -15.34
N GLY A 11 -17.56 -0.80 -14.25
CA GLY A 11 -17.69 -1.38 -12.91
C GLY A 11 -16.83 -0.72 -11.86
N VAL A 12 -16.63 -1.46 -10.77
CA VAL A 12 -15.78 -1.04 -9.66
C VAL A 12 -14.31 -1.32 -9.97
N VAL A 13 -13.42 -0.43 -9.51
CA VAL A 13 -11.97 -0.53 -9.77
C VAL A 13 -11.35 -1.82 -9.22
N SER A 14 -11.92 -2.42 -8.17
CA SER A 14 -11.50 -3.71 -7.63
C SER A 14 -12.67 -4.69 -7.72
N GLY A 15 -12.60 -5.64 -8.65
CA GLY A 15 -13.68 -6.58 -8.93
C GLY A 15 -13.72 -7.75 -7.95
N THR A 16 -12.63 -8.52 -7.89
CA THR A 16 -12.52 -9.76 -7.12
C THR A 16 -11.27 -9.74 -6.25
N GLY A 17 -11.36 -10.29 -5.03
CA GLY A 17 -10.22 -10.45 -4.14
C GLY A 17 -9.93 -11.91 -3.83
N ILE A 18 -8.64 -12.27 -3.81
CA ILE A 18 -8.14 -13.56 -3.30
C ILE A 18 -7.48 -13.29 -1.95
N LEU A 19 -8.00 -13.94 -0.90
CA LEU A 19 -7.60 -13.70 0.50
C LEU A 19 -6.86 -14.89 1.13
N ASP A 20 -6.70 -15.98 0.39
CA ASP A 20 -6.09 -17.24 0.85
C ASP A 20 -4.69 -17.06 1.42
N TYR A 21 -3.98 -16.04 0.93
CA TYR A 21 -2.59 -15.74 1.30
C TYR A 21 -2.47 -14.60 2.33
N VAL A 22 -3.58 -14.14 2.93
CA VAL A 22 -3.55 -13.10 3.97
C VAL A 22 -2.83 -13.58 5.24
N PRO A 23 -3.11 -14.79 5.77
CA PRO A 23 -2.35 -15.32 6.89
C PRO A 23 -0.88 -15.53 6.53
N SER A 24 -0.01 -15.30 7.51
CA SER A 24 1.39 -15.72 7.42
C SER A 24 1.49 -17.23 7.55
N ASP A 25 2.39 -17.81 6.76
CA ASP A 25 2.57 -19.25 6.65
C ASP A 25 4.08 -19.53 6.67
N PRO A 26 4.62 -20.12 7.76
CA PRO A 26 6.04 -20.40 7.90
C PRO A 26 6.61 -21.27 6.77
N ASP A 27 5.79 -22.14 6.17
CA ASP A 27 6.24 -23.08 5.14
C ASP A 27 6.58 -22.36 3.82
N ARG A 28 6.18 -21.08 3.66
CA ARG A 28 6.58 -20.24 2.52
C ARG A 28 8.04 -19.76 2.60
N GLY A 29 8.70 -19.91 3.75
CA GLY A 29 10.11 -19.53 3.93
C GLY A 29 10.36 -18.02 4.07
N PHE A 30 9.32 -17.23 4.33
CA PHE A 30 9.39 -15.80 4.66
C PHE A 30 8.22 -15.39 5.57
N TYR A 31 8.39 -14.35 6.38
CA TYR A 31 7.28 -13.78 7.14
C TYR A 31 6.40 -12.89 6.26
N GLY A 32 5.08 -12.98 6.47
CA GLY A 32 4.12 -12.04 5.91
C GLY A 32 3.05 -12.74 5.11
N GLY A 33 2.32 -11.94 4.35
CA GLY A 33 1.22 -12.40 3.52
C GLY A 33 0.64 -11.20 2.79
N GLY A 34 -0.57 -11.33 2.31
CA GLY A 34 -1.21 -10.28 1.55
C GLY A 34 -2.47 -10.74 0.86
N ARG A 35 -3.07 -9.83 0.10
CA ARG A 35 -4.17 -10.17 -0.79
C ARG A 35 -3.85 -9.80 -2.22
N MET A 36 -4.53 -10.46 -3.13
CA MET A 36 -4.56 -10.11 -4.54
C MET A 36 -5.94 -9.56 -4.89
N THR A 37 -6.00 -8.56 -5.76
CA THR A 37 -7.28 -8.09 -6.31
C THR A 37 -7.17 -7.94 -7.80
N SER A 38 -8.16 -8.45 -8.53
CA SER A 38 -8.36 -8.05 -9.93
C SER A 38 -8.75 -6.58 -9.96
N ARG A 39 -8.08 -5.82 -10.82
CA ARG A 39 -8.39 -4.43 -11.07
C ARG A 39 -8.61 -4.19 -12.55
N GLY A 40 -9.74 -3.56 -12.80
CA GLY A 40 -10.10 -2.92 -14.05
C GLY A 40 -10.14 -1.42 -13.81
N TYR A 41 -10.00 -0.62 -14.86
CA TYR A 41 -10.05 0.84 -14.84
C TYR A 41 -8.72 1.54 -14.49
N ALA A 42 -8.05 1.97 -15.55
CA ALA A 42 -7.21 3.15 -15.53
C ALA A 42 -8.00 4.29 -16.20
N SER A 43 -7.90 5.53 -15.67
CA SER A 43 -8.46 6.69 -16.39
C SER A 43 -7.90 6.75 -17.82
N PRO A 44 -8.62 7.31 -18.81
CA PRO A 44 -8.12 7.36 -20.20
C PRO A 44 -6.70 7.93 -20.32
N ILE A 45 -6.38 8.95 -19.51
CA ILE A 45 -5.03 9.52 -19.47
C ILE A 45 -4.01 8.56 -18.84
N SER A 46 -4.34 7.91 -17.71
CA SER A 46 -3.47 6.92 -17.08
C SER A 46 -3.21 5.73 -18.00
N TYR A 47 -4.24 5.26 -18.71
CA TYR A 47 -4.13 4.20 -19.69
C TYR A 47 -3.25 4.62 -20.87
N GLY A 48 -3.44 5.83 -21.40
CA GLY A 48 -2.58 6.37 -22.46
C GLY A 48 -1.10 6.39 -22.06
N LEU A 49 -0.80 6.89 -20.87
CA LEU A 49 0.57 7.05 -20.39
C LEU A 49 1.26 5.72 -20.07
N ASN A 50 0.57 4.80 -19.39
CA ASN A 50 1.21 3.63 -18.76
C ASN A 50 0.51 2.30 -19.08
N GLY A 51 -0.60 2.33 -19.81
CA GLY A 51 -1.49 1.19 -19.98
C GLY A 51 -1.20 0.27 -21.15
N LEU A 52 -0.20 0.54 -22.00
CA LEU A 52 0.14 -0.32 -23.14
C LEU A 52 1.19 -1.39 -22.80
N SER A 53 1.13 -2.53 -23.50
CA SER A 53 2.03 -3.68 -23.29
C SER A 53 3.48 -3.29 -23.51
N PRO A 54 4.44 -3.97 -22.84
CA PRO A 54 5.87 -3.80 -23.12
C PRO A 54 6.14 -3.87 -24.63
N GLY A 55 7.01 -2.99 -25.15
CA GLY A 55 7.32 -2.93 -26.59
C GLY A 55 6.30 -2.25 -27.49
N SER A 56 5.09 -1.91 -26.99
CA SER A 56 4.10 -1.17 -27.79
C SER A 56 4.63 0.23 -28.19
N PRO A 57 4.36 0.72 -29.43
CA PRO A 57 4.72 2.07 -29.84
C PRO A 57 4.14 3.12 -28.89
N ARG A 58 4.92 4.14 -28.55
CA ARG A 58 4.54 5.19 -27.58
C ARG A 58 4.18 6.54 -28.22
N TRP A 59 4.25 6.63 -29.54
CA TRP A 59 3.86 7.80 -30.31
C TRP A 59 3.28 7.44 -31.69
N GLY A 60 2.59 8.39 -32.32
CA GLY A 60 2.17 8.30 -33.72
C GLY A 60 1.00 7.34 -33.99
N ALA A 61 0.89 6.88 -35.24
CA ALA A 61 -0.21 6.02 -35.69
C ALA A 61 -0.21 4.66 -34.96
N GLY A 62 0.97 4.05 -34.77
CA GLY A 62 1.10 2.77 -34.05
C GLY A 62 0.64 2.85 -32.59
N TYR A 63 0.93 3.96 -31.90
CA TYR A 63 0.42 4.19 -30.54
C TYR A 63 -1.10 4.29 -30.50
N LYS A 64 -1.69 5.06 -31.43
CA LYS A 64 -3.16 5.16 -31.55
C LYS A 64 -3.82 3.82 -31.85
N GLN A 65 -3.17 2.97 -32.66
CA GLN A 65 -3.64 1.62 -32.94
C GLN A 65 -3.58 0.74 -31.69
N ALA A 66 -2.42 0.68 -31.03
CA ALA A 66 -2.24 -0.10 -29.81
C ALA A 66 -3.22 0.29 -28.69
N LEU A 67 -3.51 1.59 -28.52
CA LEU A 67 -4.54 2.04 -27.57
C LEU A 67 -5.92 1.47 -27.88
N ARG A 68 -6.32 1.48 -29.15
CA ARG A 68 -7.65 0.96 -29.55
C ARG A 68 -7.75 -0.54 -29.33
N GLU A 69 -6.72 -1.28 -29.72
CA GLU A 69 -6.71 -2.75 -29.64
C GLU A 69 -6.61 -3.24 -28.20
N GLN A 70 -5.80 -2.58 -27.36
CA GLN A 70 -5.50 -3.11 -26.01
C GLN A 70 -6.43 -2.62 -24.91
N SER A 71 -7.06 -1.44 -25.07
CA SER A 71 -7.76 -0.74 -23.97
C SER A 71 -8.89 -1.51 -23.31
N ASN A 72 -9.52 -2.44 -24.04
CA ASN A 72 -10.62 -3.24 -23.49
C ASN A 72 -10.26 -4.72 -23.31
N HIS A 73 -8.99 -5.10 -23.49
CA HIS A 73 -8.53 -6.49 -23.53
C HIS A 73 -7.52 -6.78 -22.41
N ARG A 74 -7.58 -5.99 -21.34
CA ARG A 74 -6.60 -5.98 -20.27
C ARG A 74 -7.25 -5.85 -18.91
N MET A 75 -6.67 -6.57 -17.96
CA MET A 75 -6.86 -6.36 -16.54
C MET A 75 -5.49 -6.49 -15.87
N ASN A 76 -5.39 -6.01 -14.65
CA ASN A 76 -4.20 -6.26 -13.83
C ASN A 76 -4.60 -6.92 -12.52
N ILE A 77 -3.67 -7.67 -11.93
CA ILE A 77 -3.77 -8.08 -10.54
C ILE A 77 -2.88 -7.13 -9.73
N SER A 78 -3.46 -6.52 -8.70
CA SER A 78 -2.71 -5.73 -7.71
C SER A 78 -2.59 -6.54 -6.44
N CYS A 79 -1.37 -6.61 -5.92
CA CYS A 79 -1.07 -7.29 -4.66
C CYS A 79 -0.83 -6.26 -3.56
N PHE A 80 -1.39 -6.52 -2.37
CA PHE A 80 -1.17 -5.72 -1.17
C PHE A 80 -0.55 -6.63 -0.14
N THR A 81 0.77 -6.52 -0.01
CA THR A 81 1.57 -7.41 0.83
C THR A 81 1.96 -6.73 2.13
N THR A 82 2.25 -7.53 3.16
CA THR A 82 2.88 -7.04 4.39
C THR A 82 4.24 -6.43 4.05
N GLN A 83 4.52 -5.32 4.73
CA GLN A 83 5.86 -4.75 4.84
C GLN A 83 6.25 -4.78 6.32
N LEU A 84 7.42 -5.32 6.62
CA LEU A 84 7.91 -5.42 7.98
C LEU A 84 8.39 -4.05 8.51
N PRO A 85 8.09 -3.74 9.79
CA PRO A 85 8.64 -2.54 10.42
C PRO A 85 10.14 -2.74 10.68
N LEU A 86 10.96 -1.82 10.17
CA LEU A 86 12.40 -1.81 10.41
C LEU A 86 12.78 -0.58 11.23
N ALA A 87 13.58 -0.76 12.28
CA ALA A 87 14.09 0.36 13.08
C ALA A 87 14.96 1.33 12.27
N THR A 88 15.55 0.85 11.16
CA THR A 88 16.33 1.66 10.23
C THR A 88 15.47 2.57 9.36
N ASN A 89 14.19 2.23 9.17
CA ASN A 89 13.26 3.01 8.37
C ASN A 89 12.71 4.14 9.22
N ARG A 90 12.80 5.37 8.72
CA ARG A 90 12.44 6.57 9.47
C ARG A 90 12.04 7.71 8.55
N VAL A 91 11.29 8.63 9.13
CA VAL A 91 11.04 9.94 8.58
C VAL A 91 11.69 10.95 9.52
N ASP A 92 12.56 11.80 9.00
CA ASP A 92 13.22 12.87 9.73
C ASP A 92 13.14 14.18 8.94
N LEU A 93 13.56 15.29 9.56
CA LEU A 93 13.57 16.60 8.93
C LEU A 93 14.93 16.85 8.28
N ASP A 94 14.93 17.33 7.04
CA ASP A 94 16.15 17.69 6.35
C ASP A 94 16.76 18.96 6.97
N PRO A 95 18.07 18.98 7.29
CA PRO A 95 18.70 20.12 7.96
C PRO A 95 18.91 21.33 7.05
N GLU A 96 18.90 21.14 5.73
CA GLU A 96 19.25 22.18 4.74
C GLU A 96 18.07 22.49 3.82
N VAL A 97 17.39 21.46 3.34
CA VAL A 97 16.27 21.60 2.42
C VAL A 97 15.03 22.07 3.16
N LYS A 98 14.40 23.11 2.64
CA LYS A 98 13.13 23.64 3.15
C LYS A 98 12.03 23.48 2.11
N ASP A 99 10.80 23.35 2.58
CA ASP A 99 9.62 23.39 1.72
C ASP A 99 9.27 24.83 1.31
N GLU A 100 8.21 24.98 0.52
CA GLU A 100 7.74 26.28 0.01
C GLU A 100 7.29 27.24 1.13
N TRP A 101 7.06 26.73 2.34
CA TRP A 101 6.68 27.51 3.53
C TRP A 101 7.86 27.80 4.46
N GLY A 102 9.08 27.40 4.08
CA GLY A 102 10.29 27.62 4.85
C GLY A 102 10.49 26.66 6.04
N LEU A 103 9.68 25.60 6.14
CA LEU A 103 9.84 24.54 7.13
C LEU A 103 10.88 23.52 6.63
N PRO A 104 11.62 22.85 7.53
CA PRO A 104 12.49 21.73 7.14
C PRO A 104 11.72 20.67 6.34
N ALA A 105 12.23 20.32 5.16
CA ALA A 105 11.59 19.35 4.29
C ALA A 105 11.61 17.95 4.91
N MET A 106 10.59 17.14 4.61
CA MET A 106 10.54 15.75 5.06
C MET A 106 11.58 14.90 4.30
N ARG A 107 12.44 14.19 5.04
CA ARG A 107 13.38 13.21 4.51
C ARG A 107 12.99 11.80 4.92
N ILE A 108 12.84 10.93 3.93
CA ILE A 108 12.40 9.55 4.13
C ILE A 108 13.57 8.60 3.87
N THR A 109 13.96 7.84 4.90
CA THR A 109 14.88 6.70 4.75
C THR A 109 14.07 5.41 4.84
N SER A 110 14.09 4.61 3.77
CA SER A 110 13.33 3.37 3.68
C SER A 110 14.09 2.31 2.91
N GLN A 111 14.06 1.09 3.42
CA GLN A 111 14.47 -0.14 2.75
C GLN A 111 13.46 -1.25 3.04
N SER A 112 13.31 -2.17 2.08
CA SER A 112 12.51 -3.38 2.25
C SER A 112 13.31 -4.43 3.04
N HIS A 113 12.64 -5.18 3.92
CA HIS A 113 13.22 -6.37 4.53
C HIS A 113 13.39 -7.47 3.48
N PRO A 114 14.39 -8.39 3.59
CA PRO A 114 14.49 -9.53 2.67
C PRO A 114 13.21 -10.37 2.54
N ASP A 115 12.45 -10.52 3.62
CA ASP A 115 11.14 -11.18 3.58
C ASP A 115 10.09 -10.41 2.79
N ASP A 116 10.13 -9.08 2.79
CA ASP A 116 9.23 -8.27 1.97
C ASP A 116 9.50 -8.53 0.47
N ILE A 117 10.78 -8.66 0.08
CA ILE A 117 11.19 -9.00 -1.29
C ILE A 117 10.69 -10.40 -1.67
N ARG A 118 10.91 -11.40 -0.79
CA ARG A 118 10.43 -12.79 -1.02
C ARG A 118 8.91 -12.86 -1.12
N ASN A 119 8.21 -12.12 -0.26
CA ASN A 119 6.75 -12.03 -0.27
C ASN A 119 6.25 -11.39 -1.57
N MET A 120 6.85 -10.27 -2.02
CA MET A 120 6.51 -9.65 -3.30
C MET A 120 6.73 -10.60 -4.49
N GLU A 121 7.81 -11.39 -4.49
CA GLU A 121 8.07 -12.35 -5.56
C GLU A 121 7.07 -13.50 -5.57
N PHE A 122 6.70 -14.02 -4.39
CA PHE A 122 5.62 -15.00 -4.26
C PHE A 122 4.31 -14.48 -4.87
N PHE A 123 3.90 -13.26 -4.51
CA PHE A 123 2.68 -12.65 -5.05
C PHE A 123 2.77 -12.29 -6.53
N ARG A 124 3.97 -11.94 -7.04
CA ARG A 124 4.22 -11.76 -8.47
C ARG A 124 3.94 -13.07 -9.22
N GLN A 125 4.48 -14.19 -8.75
CA GLN A 125 4.26 -15.49 -9.38
C GLN A 125 2.80 -15.94 -9.29
N LYS A 126 2.16 -15.80 -8.13
CA LYS A 126 0.73 -16.12 -8.00
C LYS A 126 -0.16 -15.27 -8.91
N SER A 127 0.20 -14.02 -9.15
CA SER A 127 -0.54 -13.18 -10.11
C SER A 127 -0.40 -13.71 -11.54
N ILE A 128 0.77 -14.21 -11.92
CA ILE A 128 1.00 -14.80 -13.25
C ILE A 128 0.18 -16.08 -13.40
N GLU A 129 0.28 -17.01 -12.44
CA GLU A 129 -0.47 -18.26 -12.43
C GLU A 129 -1.99 -18.02 -12.56
N VAL A 130 -2.53 -17.04 -11.83
CA VAL A 130 -3.96 -16.69 -11.89
C VAL A 130 -4.36 -16.11 -13.26
N LEU A 131 -3.53 -15.24 -13.85
CA LEU A 131 -3.83 -14.67 -15.16
C LEU A 131 -3.77 -15.71 -16.28
N GLU A 132 -2.79 -16.62 -16.24
CA GLU A 132 -2.67 -17.73 -17.18
C GLU A 132 -3.87 -18.67 -17.06
N ALA A 133 -4.24 -19.06 -15.84
CA ALA A 133 -5.42 -19.89 -15.59
C ALA A 133 -6.74 -19.20 -16.01
N ALA A 134 -6.78 -17.87 -15.98
CA ALA A 134 -7.92 -17.08 -16.45
C ALA A 134 -7.99 -16.96 -17.99
N GLY A 135 -7.02 -17.50 -18.73
CA GLY A 135 -6.99 -17.47 -20.19
C GLY A 135 -6.33 -16.23 -20.79
N ALA A 136 -5.42 -15.58 -20.06
CA ALA A 136 -4.62 -14.50 -20.63
C ALA A 136 -3.73 -15.03 -21.78
N THR A 137 -3.80 -14.38 -22.94
CA THR A 137 -2.96 -14.69 -24.12
C THR A 137 -1.56 -14.13 -24.01
N GLU A 138 -1.36 -13.13 -23.16
CA GLU A 138 -0.06 -12.51 -22.86
C GLU A 138 -0.05 -12.05 -21.41
N VAL A 139 1.02 -12.34 -20.67
CA VAL A 139 1.21 -11.89 -19.29
C VAL A 139 2.57 -11.22 -19.18
N TRP A 140 2.61 -10.05 -18.54
CA TRP A 140 3.86 -9.40 -18.16
C TRP A 140 3.76 -8.95 -16.70
N ALA A 141 4.89 -9.01 -16.01
CA ALA A 141 5.04 -8.51 -14.66
C ALA A 141 6.36 -7.76 -14.56
N GLY A 142 6.35 -6.60 -13.91
CA GLY A 142 7.57 -5.86 -13.61
C GLY A 142 8.46 -6.63 -12.62
N PRO A 143 9.78 -6.36 -12.59
CA PRO A 143 10.67 -6.98 -11.63
C PRO A 143 10.31 -6.55 -10.21
N VAL A 144 10.43 -7.47 -9.24
CA VAL A 144 10.40 -7.11 -7.82
C VAL A 144 11.64 -6.31 -7.48
N ARG A 145 11.44 -5.19 -6.79
CA ARG A 145 12.50 -4.27 -6.36
C ARG A 145 12.16 -3.73 -4.98
N ASP A 146 13.17 -3.16 -4.33
CA ASP A 146 12.97 -2.34 -3.16
C ASP A 146 11.93 -1.25 -3.45
N SER A 147 10.87 -1.19 -2.64
CA SER A 147 9.79 -0.23 -2.80
C SER A 147 9.96 0.91 -1.81
N ARG A 148 10.09 2.14 -2.33
CA ARG A 148 10.23 3.36 -1.52
C ARG A 148 8.96 4.19 -1.65
N GLY A 149 8.22 4.28 -0.55
CA GLY A 149 7.04 5.14 -0.45
C GLY A 149 5.79 4.57 -1.12
N SER A 150 4.64 4.93 -0.54
CA SER A 150 3.31 4.61 -1.03
C SER A 150 2.33 5.63 -0.45
N ALA A 151 1.07 5.60 -0.89
CA ALA A 151 -0.02 6.35 -0.26
C ALA A 151 -0.40 5.82 1.15
N HIS A 152 0.09 4.63 1.54
CA HIS A 152 -0.23 3.99 2.82
C HIS A 152 0.90 4.08 3.84
N ASN A 153 1.33 5.30 4.16
CA ASN A 153 2.37 5.55 5.17
C ASN A 153 1.89 5.20 6.59
N ARG A 154 2.76 4.54 7.36
CA ARG A 154 2.44 3.96 8.67
C ARG A 154 3.66 3.93 9.59
N GLY A 155 3.42 3.85 10.89
CA GLY A 155 4.45 3.54 11.89
C GLY A 155 5.34 4.70 12.33
N THR A 156 5.15 5.92 11.83
CA THR A 156 6.01 7.08 12.17
C THR A 156 5.81 7.62 13.59
N CYS A 157 4.63 7.40 14.19
CA CYS A 157 4.32 7.72 15.59
C CYS A 157 3.66 6.50 16.24
N ARG A 158 4.35 5.36 16.16
CA ARG A 158 3.80 4.04 16.53
C ARG A 158 3.23 3.99 17.94
N MET A 159 2.12 3.28 18.09
CA MET A 159 1.54 2.92 19.40
C MET A 159 2.44 1.92 20.15
N GLY A 160 2.43 1.98 21.47
CA GLY A 160 3.04 0.96 22.33
C GLY A 160 2.82 1.24 23.81
N ASN A 161 3.12 0.25 24.65
CA ASN A 161 3.01 0.41 26.10
C ASN A 161 4.32 0.93 26.74
N ASP A 162 5.44 0.86 26.02
CA ASP A 162 6.75 1.31 26.48
C ASP A 162 7.08 2.68 25.86
N PRO A 163 7.21 3.76 26.66
CA PRO A 163 7.54 5.09 26.15
C PRO A 163 8.92 5.18 25.51
N ASN A 164 9.86 4.27 25.84
CA ASN A 164 11.18 4.25 25.20
C ASN A 164 11.15 3.62 23.80
N ALA A 165 10.07 2.92 23.47
CA ALA A 165 9.92 2.21 22.22
C ALA A 165 8.70 2.67 21.42
N SER A 166 7.92 3.66 21.87
CA SER A 166 6.71 4.13 21.17
C SER A 166 6.46 5.62 21.43
N VAL A 167 5.68 6.25 20.56
CA VAL A 167 5.39 7.70 20.66
C VAL A 167 4.10 7.95 21.43
N VAL A 168 3.11 7.09 21.20
CA VAL A 168 1.80 7.17 21.85
C VAL A 168 1.47 5.85 22.54
N ASP A 169 0.63 5.93 23.57
CA ASP A 169 0.10 4.78 24.27
C ASP A 169 -0.93 4.01 23.43
N ARG A 170 -1.51 2.95 24.01
CA ARG A 170 -2.54 2.14 23.35
C ARG A 170 -3.82 2.91 23.02
N TYR A 171 -4.05 4.10 23.56
CA TYR A 171 -5.21 4.97 23.33
C TYR A 171 -4.89 6.19 22.47
N HIS A 172 -3.69 6.26 21.90
CA HIS A 172 -3.21 7.35 21.05
C HIS A 172 -2.81 8.63 21.80
N ARG A 173 -2.68 8.56 23.12
CA ARG A 173 -2.16 9.66 23.95
C ARG A 173 -0.63 9.66 23.88
N ALA A 174 -0.01 10.81 23.64
CA ALA A 174 1.45 10.92 23.68
C ALA A 174 1.98 10.59 25.08
N HIS A 175 3.08 9.84 25.16
CA HIS A 175 3.69 9.49 26.45
C HIS A 175 4.23 10.73 27.17
N ASP A 176 4.82 11.65 26.42
CA ASP A 176 5.53 12.82 26.99
C ASP A 176 4.61 14.01 27.26
N VAL A 177 3.44 14.07 26.62
CA VAL A 177 2.52 15.22 26.69
C VAL A 177 1.11 14.74 27.01
N PRO A 178 0.65 14.89 28.27
CA PRO A 178 -0.61 14.32 28.73
C PRO A 178 -1.84 14.76 27.92
N ASN A 179 -1.90 15.95 27.35
CA ASN A 179 -3.09 16.44 26.62
C ASN A 179 -2.92 16.37 25.09
N LEU A 180 -1.92 15.63 24.59
CA LEU A 180 -1.69 15.48 23.15
C LEU A 180 -2.09 14.08 22.68
N PHE A 181 -2.84 14.03 21.57
CA PHE A 181 -3.26 12.79 20.92
C PHE A 181 -2.87 12.82 19.45
N VAL A 182 -2.34 11.69 18.94
CA VAL A 182 -1.98 11.52 17.53
C VAL A 182 -2.76 10.34 16.98
N VAL A 183 -3.66 10.59 16.02
CA VAL A 183 -4.65 9.60 15.58
C VAL A 183 -4.69 9.51 14.05
N ASP A 184 -3.83 8.68 13.47
CA ASP A 184 -3.78 8.40 12.03
C ASP A 184 -3.05 7.07 11.71
N GLY A 185 -2.58 6.90 10.47
CA GLY A 185 -1.84 5.72 10.04
C GLY A 185 -0.46 5.56 10.71
N SER A 186 0.14 6.64 11.21
CA SER A 186 1.44 6.66 11.89
C SER A 186 1.47 5.77 13.13
N ASN A 187 0.31 5.52 13.73
CA ASN A 187 0.16 4.76 14.96
C ASN A 187 0.20 3.24 14.74
N LEU A 188 0.05 2.77 13.49
CA LEU A 188 0.05 1.34 13.16
C LEU A 188 1.44 0.72 13.33
N VAL A 189 1.51 -0.31 14.17
CA VAL A 189 2.75 -1.04 14.51
C VAL A 189 3.12 -2.16 13.52
N THR A 190 2.24 -2.46 12.56
CA THR A 190 2.49 -3.44 11.50
C THR A 190 2.11 -2.86 10.14
N GLY A 191 2.77 -3.33 9.08
CA GLY A 191 2.42 -3.00 7.71
C GLY A 191 1.09 -3.61 7.22
N GLY A 192 0.34 -4.32 8.08
CA GLY A 192 -0.94 -4.93 7.71
C GLY A 192 -0.87 -5.85 6.47
N ARG A 193 -2.04 -6.13 5.89
CA ARG A 193 -2.22 -6.91 4.65
C ARG A 193 -3.25 -6.28 3.70
N ASN A 194 -3.75 -5.11 4.08
CA ASN A 194 -4.89 -4.41 3.47
C ASN A 194 -4.70 -2.89 3.59
N HIS A 195 -5.57 -2.13 2.93
CA HIS A 195 -5.61 -0.68 3.06
C HIS A 195 -5.92 -0.28 4.52
N PRO A 196 -5.19 0.69 5.10
CA PRO A 196 -5.28 0.97 6.52
C PRO A 196 -6.47 1.85 6.92
N THR A 197 -7.16 2.50 5.98
CA THR A 197 -8.16 3.55 6.28
C THR A 197 -9.24 3.11 7.26
N MET A 198 -9.84 1.92 7.06
CA MET A 198 -10.87 1.43 7.99
C MET A 198 -10.30 1.11 9.38
N THR A 199 -9.06 0.60 9.46
CA THR A 199 -8.38 0.40 10.74
C THR A 199 -8.11 1.74 11.42
N ILE A 200 -7.67 2.76 10.68
CA ILE A 200 -7.45 4.12 11.19
C ILE A 200 -8.77 4.69 11.74
N GLN A 201 -9.87 4.58 11.01
CA GLN A 201 -11.19 5.04 11.47
C GLN A 201 -11.63 4.33 12.76
N ALA A 202 -11.51 3.00 12.82
CA ALA A 202 -11.85 2.23 14.02
C ALA A 202 -11.01 2.65 15.24
N LEU A 203 -9.70 2.85 15.02
CA LEU A 203 -8.78 3.34 16.05
C LEU A 203 -9.11 4.77 16.49
N ALA A 204 -9.54 5.62 15.57
CA ALA A 204 -9.95 6.99 15.86
C ALA A 204 -11.21 7.05 16.73
N PHE A 205 -12.22 6.20 16.46
CA PHE A 205 -13.39 6.09 17.34
C PHE A 205 -12.99 5.68 18.76
N ARG A 206 -12.11 4.66 18.89
CA ARG A 206 -11.59 4.22 20.18
C ARG A 206 -10.81 5.31 20.93
N ALA A 207 -9.99 6.08 20.21
CA ALA A 207 -9.24 7.20 20.77
C ALA A 207 -10.19 8.31 21.26
N ALA A 208 -11.17 8.68 20.45
CA ALA A 208 -12.16 9.70 20.79
C ALA A 208 -12.98 9.34 22.04
N GLU A 209 -13.43 8.09 22.17
CA GLU A 209 -14.11 7.63 23.38
C GLU A 209 -13.23 7.74 24.64
N HIS A 210 -11.94 7.40 24.53
CA HIS A 210 -11.02 7.53 25.65
C HIS A 210 -10.77 9.01 26.00
N LEU A 211 -10.52 9.85 25.00
CA LEU A 211 -10.36 11.29 25.17
C LEU A 211 -11.56 11.92 25.90
N VAL A 212 -12.79 11.60 25.48
CA VAL A 212 -14.01 12.12 26.13
C VAL A 212 -14.12 11.65 27.58
N ARG A 213 -13.78 10.38 27.87
CA ARG A 213 -13.79 9.87 29.25
C ARG A 213 -12.75 10.57 30.12
N SER A 214 -11.51 10.70 29.65
CA SER A 214 -10.44 11.37 30.38
C SER A 214 -10.74 12.85 30.60
N ALA A 215 -11.31 13.55 29.61
CA ALA A 215 -11.71 14.95 29.75
C ALA A 215 -12.81 15.13 30.82
N ARG A 216 -13.81 14.23 30.83
CA ARG A 216 -14.87 14.24 31.88
C ARG A 216 -14.32 13.95 33.28
N ALA A 217 -13.22 13.19 33.36
CA ALA A 217 -12.54 12.88 34.61
C ALA A 217 -11.52 13.95 35.05
N GLY A 218 -11.25 14.97 34.21
CA GLY A 218 -10.24 16.00 34.49
C GLY A 218 -8.79 15.51 34.34
N GLU A 219 -8.57 14.44 33.58
CA GLU A 219 -7.24 13.84 33.33
C GLU A 219 -6.52 14.46 32.10
N VAL A 220 -7.24 15.25 31.31
CA VAL A 220 -6.78 16.02 30.13
C VAL A 220 -7.53 17.34 30.02
#